data_AF-A0A366MI91-F1
#
_entry.id   AF-A0A366MI91-F1
#
_cell.length_a   1.000
_cell.length_b   1.000
_cell.length_c   1.000
_cell.angle_alpha   90.00
_cell.angle_beta   90.00
_cell.angle_gamma   90.00
#
_symmetry.space_group_name_H-M   'P 1'
#
loop_
_entity.id
_entity.type
_entity.pdbx_description
1 polymer ?
#
loop_
_entity_poly.entity_id
_entity_poly.type
_entity_poly.pdbx_seq_one_letter_code
_entity_poly.pdbx_strand_id
1 'polypeptide(L)'
;MTPISVEVIGYTYRPCGPFPCDKDRSCGLVECFEKETLAFAFPALEKALIEKYSDRVSVTLTSLDDGIPERIVEIVRAEHPPLPIILVNGHVVPVGAVSMPRISEYIDAAL
;
A
#
# COMPACT_ATOMS: atom_id res chain seq x y z
N MET A 1 0.91 -4.69 -22.72
CA MET A 1 1.87 -4.61 -21.60
C MET A 1 1.17 -5.15 -20.37
N THR A 2 1.87 -5.88 -19.52
CA THR A 2 1.30 -6.33 -18.23
C THR A 2 1.32 -5.14 -17.28
N PRO A 3 0.21 -4.77 -16.63
CA PRO A 3 0.20 -3.67 -15.68
C PRO A 3 1.10 -4.00 -14.48
N ILE A 4 1.73 -2.98 -13.90
CA ILE A 4 2.49 -3.11 -12.67
C ILE A 4 1.52 -3.44 -11.53
N SER A 5 1.74 -4.55 -10.85
CA SER A 5 0.87 -4.96 -9.74
C SER A 5 1.32 -4.29 -8.45
N VAL A 6 0.42 -3.60 -7.76
CA VAL A 6 0.63 -3.03 -6.43
C VAL A 6 -0.30 -3.75 -5.46
N GLU A 7 0.25 -4.56 -4.57
CA GLU A 7 -0.51 -5.26 -3.54
C GLU A 7 -0.27 -4.59 -2.19
N VAL A 8 -1.33 -4.21 -1.50
CA VAL A 8 -1.29 -3.71 -0.13
C VAL A 8 -1.79 -4.83 0.78
N ILE A 9 -1.01 -5.19 1.79
CA ILE A 9 -1.33 -6.28 2.71
C ILE A 9 -1.38 -5.74 4.13
N GLY A 10 -2.49 -5.98 4.83
CA GLY A 10 -2.62 -5.56 6.22
C GLY A 10 -3.99 -5.82 6.81
N TYR A 11 -4.21 -5.23 7.99
CA TYR A 11 -5.47 -5.34 8.73
C TYR A 11 -6.31 -4.09 8.52
N THR A 12 -7.60 -4.25 8.29
CA THR A 12 -8.52 -3.15 7.94
C THR A 12 -8.52 -2.03 8.98
N TYR A 13 -8.48 -2.39 10.26
CA TYR A 13 -8.59 -1.47 11.40
C TYR A 13 -7.24 -1.00 11.97
N ARG A 14 -6.11 -1.42 11.38
CA ARG A 14 -4.79 -0.97 11.81
C ARG A 14 -4.38 0.33 11.13
N PRO A 15 -3.48 1.10 11.76
CA PRO A 15 -2.94 2.30 11.15
C PRO A 15 -2.32 2.02 9.78
N CYS A 16 -2.56 2.92 8.81
CA CYS A 16 -1.96 2.82 7.48
C CYS A 16 -0.48 3.26 7.45
N GLY A 17 0.08 3.71 8.57
CA GLY A 17 1.47 4.12 8.71
C GLY A 17 1.86 4.37 10.18
N PRO A 18 3.14 4.67 10.45
CA PRO A 18 3.70 4.76 11.81
C PRO A 18 3.38 6.07 12.55
N PHE A 19 2.73 7.04 11.90
CA PHE A 19 2.46 8.37 12.46
C PHE A 19 0.98 8.75 12.26
N PRO A 20 0.42 9.62 13.13
CA PRO A 20 -0.87 10.24 12.86
C PRO A 20 -0.84 10.95 11.51
N CYS A 21 -2.01 11.10 10.88
CA CYS A 21 -2.10 11.78 9.60
C CYS A 21 -1.53 13.20 9.72
N ASP A 22 -0.42 13.44 9.02
CA ASP A 22 0.18 14.77 8.92
C ASP A 22 -0.79 15.74 8.23
N LYS A 23 -0.86 16.97 8.75
CA LYS A 23 -1.71 18.05 8.23
C LYS A 23 -1.32 18.46 6.82
N ASP A 24 -0.04 18.32 6.47
CA ASP A 24 0.47 18.62 5.14
C ASP A 24 0.15 17.52 4.12
N ARG A 25 -0.44 16.41 4.57
CA ARG A 25 -0.79 15.24 3.74
C ARG A 25 0.40 14.77 2.91
N SER A 26 1.56 14.70 3.54
CA SER A 26 2.83 14.27 2.94
C SER A 26 2.78 12.85 2.35
N CYS A 27 1.78 12.04 2.70
CA CYS A 27 1.47 10.75 2.07
C CYS A 27 0.75 10.86 0.71
N GLY A 28 0.38 12.07 0.26
CA GLY A 28 -0.27 12.34 -1.02
C GLY A 28 -1.74 11.92 -1.11
N LEU A 29 -2.36 11.52 -0.01
CA LEU A 29 -3.76 11.08 0.04
C LEU A 29 -4.59 12.10 0.81
N VAL A 30 -5.79 12.43 0.33
CA VAL A 30 -6.66 13.45 0.96
C VAL A 30 -7.90 12.82 1.59
N GLU A 31 -8.53 11.85 0.93
CA GLU A 31 -9.83 11.29 1.33
C GLU A 31 -9.83 10.55 2.68
N CYS A 32 -8.68 10.03 3.11
CA CYS A 32 -8.55 9.26 4.35
C CYS A 32 -8.18 10.10 5.60
N PHE A 33 -8.28 11.43 5.54
CA PHE A 33 -7.81 12.32 6.63
C PHE A 33 -8.57 12.05 7.92
N GLU A 34 -7.85 12.06 9.06
CA GLU A 34 -8.36 11.75 10.41
C GLU A 34 -8.95 10.34 10.60
N LYS A 35 -8.92 9.48 9.57
CA LYS A 35 -9.37 8.09 9.68
C LYS A 35 -8.23 7.16 10.06
N GLU A 36 -7.03 7.42 9.53
CA GLU A 36 -5.76 6.74 9.83
C GLU A 36 -5.72 5.22 9.66
N THR A 37 -6.83 4.56 9.29
CA THR A 37 -6.88 3.12 9.11
C THR A 37 -6.74 2.69 7.65
N LEU A 38 -6.27 1.46 7.46
CA LEU A 38 -6.10 0.87 6.13
C LEU A 38 -7.41 0.85 5.32
N ALA A 39 -8.56 0.66 6.00
CA ALA A 39 -9.89 0.68 5.40
C ALA A 39 -10.17 1.92 4.55
N PHE A 40 -9.69 3.09 4.99
CA PHE A 40 -9.87 4.35 4.28
C PHE A 40 -8.65 4.72 3.44
N ALA A 41 -7.45 4.33 3.87
CA ALA A 41 -6.22 4.63 3.15
C ALA A 41 -6.10 3.87 1.82
N PHE A 42 -6.52 2.60 1.78
CA PHE A 42 -6.44 1.78 0.57
C PHE A 42 -7.28 2.35 -0.60
N PRO A 43 -8.59 2.64 -0.43
CA PRO A 43 -9.38 3.22 -1.53
C PRO A 43 -8.84 4.57 -2.01
N ALA A 44 -8.33 5.39 -1.09
CA ALA A 44 -7.70 6.66 -1.44
C ALA A 44 -6.42 6.46 -2.27
N LEU A 45 -5.59 5.48 -1.91
CA LEU A 45 -4.39 5.11 -2.66
C LEU A 45 -4.75 4.57 -4.04
N GLU A 46 -5.68 3.62 -4.11
CA GLU A 46 -6.15 3.02 -5.36
C GLU A 46 -6.60 4.11 -6.34
N LYS A 47 -7.47 5.01 -5.88
CA LYS A 47 -7.93 6.14 -6.68
C LYS A 47 -6.76 7.01 -7.16
N ALA A 48 -5.86 7.41 -6.27
CA ALA A 48 -4.72 8.27 -6.63
C ALA A 48 -3.77 7.60 -7.64
N LEU A 49 -3.53 6.28 -7.51
CA LEU A 49 -2.69 5.53 -8.43
C LEU A 49 -3.35 5.35 -9.80
N ILE A 50 -4.66 5.05 -9.83
CA ILE A 50 -5.42 4.95 -11.08
C ILE A 50 -5.49 6.30 -11.79
N GLU A 51 -5.67 7.40 -11.05
CA GLU A 51 -5.66 8.76 -11.61
C GLU A 51 -4.30 9.11 -12.24
N LYS A 52 -3.17 8.71 -11.61
CA LYS A 52 -1.82 9.02 -12.12
C LYS A 52 -1.38 8.08 -13.25
N TYR A 53 -1.65 6.78 -13.15
CA TYR A 53 -1.07 5.75 -14.02
C TYR A 53 -2.07 5.07 -14.95
N SER A 54 -3.38 5.25 -14.71
CA SER A 54 -4.46 4.66 -15.48
C SER A 54 -4.34 3.13 -15.55
N ASP A 55 -4.34 2.55 -16.75
CA ASP A 55 -4.28 1.11 -17.02
C ASP A 55 -2.88 0.51 -16.85
N ARG A 56 -1.86 1.31 -16.51
CA ARG A 56 -0.49 0.83 -16.29
C ARG A 56 -0.28 0.19 -14.93
N VAL A 57 -1.24 0.30 -14.01
CA VAL A 57 -1.17 -0.28 -12.65
C VAL A 57 -2.42 -1.08 -12.33
N SER A 58 -2.25 -2.13 -11.53
CA SER A 58 -3.34 -2.88 -10.92
C SER A 58 -3.12 -2.89 -9.42
N VAL A 59 -4.09 -2.37 -8.66
CA VAL A 59 -3.98 -2.19 -7.21
C VAL A 59 -4.90 -3.18 -6.51
N THR A 60 -4.40 -3.93 -5.54
CA THR A 60 -5.17 -4.93 -4.79
C THR A 60 -4.92 -4.85 -3.30
N LEU A 61 -5.93 -5.21 -2.50
CA LEU A 61 -5.85 -5.32 -1.05
C LEU A 61 -5.94 -6.79 -0.64
N THR A 62 -4.94 -7.26 0.11
CA THR A 62 -5.01 -8.53 0.83
C THR A 62 -5.25 -8.23 2.31
N SER A 63 -6.50 -8.42 2.75
CA SER A 63 -6.83 -8.32 4.17
C SER A 63 -6.30 -9.54 4.93
N LEU A 64 -5.76 -9.29 6.13
CA LEU A 64 -5.33 -10.31 7.09
C LEU A 64 -6.35 -10.56 8.20
N ASP A 65 -7.52 -9.90 8.15
CA ASP A 65 -8.51 -9.96 9.23
C ASP A 65 -9.12 -11.36 9.40
N ASP A 66 -9.33 -12.10 8.30
CA ASP A 66 -9.91 -13.46 8.30
C ASP A 66 -8.86 -14.59 8.37
N GLY A 67 -7.58 -14.22 8.48
CA GLY A 67 -6.47 -15.15 8.48
C GLY A 67 -5.30 -14.67 7.62
N ILE A 68 -4.12 -15.24 7.85
CA ILE A 68 -2.90 -14.87 7.15
C ILE A 68 -2.59 -15.93 6.08
N PRO A 69 -2.61 -15.59 4.78
CA PRO A 69 -2.25 -16.54 3.73
C PRO A 69 -0.80 -17.03 3.88
N GLU A 70 -0.54 -18.28 3.52
CA GLU A 70 0.80 -18.90 3.64
C GLU A 70 1.90 -18.08 2.94
N ARG A 71 1.61 -17.58 1.73
CA ARG A 71 2.55 -16.70 0.99
C ARG A 71 2.98 -15.47 1.80
N ILE A 72 2.10 -14.93 2.64
CA ILE A 72 2.41 -13.76 3.47
C ILE A 72 3.26 -14.16 4.69
N VAL A 73 3.02 -15.35 5.24
CA VAL A 73 3.86 -15.90 6.32
C VAL A 73 5.30 -16.08 5.84
N GLU A 74 5.51 -16.57 4.62
CA GLU A 74 6.83 -16.73 4.03
C GLU A 74 7.55 -15.39 3.87
N ILE A 75 6.86 -14.38 3.33
CA ILE A 75 7.39 -13.00 3.20
C ILE A 75 7.81 -12.46 4.58
N VAL A 76 6.95 -12.60 5.59
CA VAL A 76 7.23 -12.09 6.94
C VAL A 76 8.43 -12.79 7.58
N ARG A 77 8.61 -14.09 7.34
CA ARG A 77 9.76 -14.86 7.83
C ARG A 77 11.07 -14.48 7.14
N ALA A 78 11.02 -14.14 5.85
CA ALA A 78 12.21 -13.82 5.09
C ALA A 78 12.68 -12.38 5.29
N GLU A 79 11.73 -11.42 5.28
CA GLU A 79 12.05 -9.99 5.14
C GLU A 79 11.66 -9.16 6.36
N HIS A 80 10.84 -9.69 7.26
CA HIS A 80 10.31 -8.98 8.43
C HIS A 80 9.77 -7.56 8.11
N PRO A 81 8.94 -7.39 7.08
CA PRO A 81 8.48 -6.07 6.67
C PRO A 81 7.54 -5.45 7.70
N PRO A 82 7.53 -4.10 7.83
CA PRO A 82 6.51 -3.39 8.57
C PRO A 82 5.12 -3.56 7.93
N LEU A 83 4.08 -3.46 8.75
CA LEU A 83 2.69 -3.36 8.27
C LEU A 83 2.31 -1.89 8.02
N PRO A 84 1.46 -1.60 7.01
CA PRO A 84 1.04 -2.53 5.95
C PRO A 84 2.22 -2.89 5.03
N ILE A 85 2.26 -4.15 4.58
CA ILE A 85 3.28 -4.63 3.63
C ILE A 85 2.82 -4.16 2.25
N ILE A 86 3.75 -3.58 1.49
CA ILE A 86 3.49 -3.13 0.13
C ILE A 86 4.35 -3.97 -0.80
N LEU A 87 3.71 -4.60 -1.80
CA LEU A 87 4.39 -5.28 -2.89
C LEU A 87 4.23 -4.50 -4.18
N VAL A 88 5.32 -4.37 -4.94
CA VAL A 88 5.30 -3.88 -6.32
C VAL A 88 5.86 -4.99 -7.20
N ASN A 89 5.08 -5.46 -8.18
CA ASN A 89 5.37 -6.65 -8.98
C ASN A 89 5.75 -7.89 -8.14
N GLY A 90 5.09 -8.06 -6.98
CA GLY A 90 5.33 -9.17 -6.05
C GLY A 90 6.56 -9.00 -5.16
N HIS A 91 7.34 -7.93 -5.30
CA HIS A 91 8.50 -7.64 -4.47
C HIS A 91 8.14 -6.68 -3.34
N VAL A 92 8.58 -6.98 -2.11
CA VAL A 92 8.41 -6.09 -0.96
C VAL A 92 9.15 -4.79 -1.20
N VAL A 93 8.45 -3.67 -1.02
CA VAL A 93 9.05 -2.34 -1.04
C VAL A 93 9.08 -1.76 0.38
N PRO A 94 10.23 -1.25 0.86
CA PRO A 94 10.41 -0.80 2.25
C PRO A 94 9.81 0.58 2.51
N VAL A 95 8.50 0.74 2.24
CA VAL A 95 7.80 2.01 2.42
C VAL A 95 7.31 2.17 3.86
N GLY A 96 6.83 1.06 4.46
CA GLY A 96 6.32 0.99 5.83
C GLY A 96 5.09 1.82 6.13
N ALA A 97 4.42 2.32 5.09
CA ALA A 97 3.19 3.09 5.16
C ALA A 97 2.50 3.11 3.80
N VAL A 98 1.20 3.39 3.80
CA VAL A 98 0.48 3.79 2.59
C VAL A 98 0.88 5.23 2.26
N SER A 99 1.73 5.40 1.24
CA SER A 99 2.24 6.69 0.80
C SER A 99 2.33 6.73 -0.72
N MET A 100 1.51 7.57 -1.35
CA MET A 100 1.46 7.70 -2.81
C MET A 100 2.82 8.17 -3.39
N PRO A 101 3.51 9.19 -2.83
CA PRO A 101 4.81 9.61 -3.34
C PRO A 101 5.85 8.49 -3.30
N ARG A 102 5.95 7.78 -2.18
CA ARG A 102 6.93 6.70 -2.02
C ARG A 102 6.61 5.50 -2.91
N ILE A 103 5.35 5.08 -2.97
CA ILE A 103 4.95 3.94 -3.82
C ILE A 103 5.15 4.30 -5.31
N SER A 104 4.89 5.55 -5.69
CA SER A 104 5.14 6.03 -7.05
C SER A 104 6.60 5.88 -7.49
N GLU A 105 7.57 6.12 -6.61
CA GLU A 105 8.99 5.96 -6.95
C GLU A 105 9.32 4.53 -7.42
N TYR A 106 8.72 3.51 -6.77
CA TYR A 106 8.90 2.12 -7.16
C TYR A 106 8.14 1.74 -8.43
N ILE A 107 6.95 2.33 -8.67
CA ILE A 107 6.21 2.15 -9.92
C ILE A 107 7.00 2.78 -11.08
N ASP A 108 7.46 4.02 -10.91
CA ASP A 108 8.20 4.77 -11.92
C ASP A 108 9.53 4.07 -12.27
N ALA A 109 10.19 3.42 -11.31
CA ALA A 109 11.38 2.62 -11.55
C ALA A 109 11.13 1.28 -12.26
N ALA A 110 9.88 0.79 -12.25
CA ALA A 110 9.47 -0.48 -12.86
C ALA A 110 8.79 -0.31 -14.23
N LEU A 111 8.55 0.93 -14.67
CA LEU A 111 8.05 1.30 -16.00
C LEU A 111 9.18 1.35 -17.03
#